data_AF-A0A7J9XIA1-F1
#
_entry.id   AF-A0A7J9XIA1-F1
#
_cell.length_a   1.000
_cell.length_b   1.000
_cell.length_c   1.000
_cell.angle_alpha   90.00
_cell.angle_beta   90.00
_cell.angle_gamma   90.00
#
_symmetry.space_group_name_H-M   'P 1'
#
loop_
_entity.id
_entity.type
_entity.pdbx_description
1 polymer ?
#
loop_
_entity_poly.entity_id
_entity_poly.type
_entity_poly.pdbx_seq_one_letter_code
_entity_poly.pdbx_strand_id
1 'polypeptide(L)'
;MAARSLMRRCGGGRPSSPVAGDLDPATVEHLLDRWCSRAQRCRIPEFVKAARTIRRHRAGIDAAIDRGLSNGRQEGLNNKVRLIIRRAYGFHSPEAALALVQLACGPVTLELPYHTSRHPHSRQ
;
A
#
# COMPACT_ATOMS: atom_id res chain seq x y z
N MET A 1 -24.65 43.48 -18.20
CA MET A 1 -23.54 42.97 -19.04
C MET A 1 -22.35 42.75 -18.13
N ALA A 2 -22.19 41.55 -17.56
CA ALA A 2 -21.40 40.44 -18.12
C ALA A 2 -19.91 40.84 -18.22
N ALA A 3 -19.12 40.72 -17.16
CA ALA A 3 -18.53 39.49 -16.59
C ALA A 3 -17.41 38.87 -17.45
N ARG A 4 -16.20 38.94 -16.90
CA ARG A 4 -15.16 37.90 -16.85
C ARG A 4 -14.42 37.54 -18.14
N SER A 5 -13.35 38.32 -18.36
CA SER A 5 -12.03 37.78 -18.69
C SER A 5 -11.60 36.73 -17.66
N LEU A 6 -11.25 35.51 -18.11
CA LEU A 6 -10.20 34.60 -17.59
C LEU A 6 -10.41 33.17 -18.13
N MET A 7 -10.07 32.95 -19.40
CA MET A 7 -9.64 31.63 -19.87
C MET A 7 -8.13 31.64 -20.07
N ARG A 8 -7.41 31.21 -19.02
CA ARG A 8 -6.05 30.67 -19.14
C ARG A 8 -5.68 30.00 -17.82
N ARG A 9 -5.75 28.67 -17.80
CA ARG A 9 -4.84 27.76 -17.09
C ARG A 9 -5.21 26.32 -17.43
N CYS A 10 -4.63 25.82 -18.51
CA CYS A 10 -4.35 24.39 -18.67
C CYS A 10 -3.10 24.08 -17.85
N GLY A 11 -3.08 22.96 -17.11
CA GLY A 11 -1.91 22.53 -16.36
C GLY A 11 -2.10 21.20 -15.63
N GLY A 12 -2.13 20.10 -16.40
CA GLY A 12 -1.64 18.77 -15.96
C GLY A 12 -2.34 18.10 -14.78
N GLY A 13 -3.55 17.58 -14.98
CA GLY A 13 -4.14 16.59 -14.07
C GLY A 13 -3.32 15.29 -14.11
N ARG A 14 -2.66 14.94 -13.00
CA ARG A 14 -2.14 13.59 -12.81
C ARG A 14 -3.31 12.60 -12.79
N PRO A 15 -3.19 11.39 -13.36
CA PRO A 15 -4.24 10.39 -13.24
C PRO A 15 -4.44 10.06 -11.77
N SER A 16 -5.62 10.41 -11.27
CA SER A 16 -6.13 10.11 -9.94
C SER A 16 -6.12 8.59 -9.72
N SER A 17 -5.39 8.13 -8.71
CA SER A 17 -5.52 6.76 -8.23
C SER A 17 -6.93 6.58 -7.65
N PRO A 18 -7.73 5.58 -8.06
CA PRO A 18 -9.14 5.47 -7.68
C PRO A 18 -9.39 5.20 -6.18
N VAL A 19 -8.33 5.02 -5.39
CA VAL A 19 -8.39 4.58 -3.98
C VAL A 19 -7.96 5.67 -2.99
N ALA A 20 -7.30 6.74 -3.44
CA ALA A 20 -6.83 7.83 -2.59
C ALA A 20 -7.50 9.13 -3.02
N GLY A 21 -8.24 9.73 -2.11
CA GLY A 21 -9.18 10.82 -2.36
C GLY A 21 -8.59 12.05 -3.05
N ASP A 22 -9.49 12.84 -3.61
CA ASP A 22 -9.24 14.01 -4.47
C ASP A 22 -8.65 15.22 -3.72
N LEU A 23 -8.00 15.00 -2.57
CA LEU A 23 -7.44 16.04 -1.73
C LEU A 23 -6.04 16.43 -2.23
N ASP A 24 -5.81 17.73 -2.35
CA ASP A 24 -4.46 18.23 -2.62
C ASP A 24 -3.53 17.93 -1.43
N PRO A 25 -2.22 17.72 -1.67
CA PRO A 25 -1.27 17.37 -0.61
C PRO A 25 -1.24 18.35 0.56
N ALA A 26 -1.40 19.66 0.30
CA ALA A 26 -1.37 20.68 1.35
C ALA A 26 -2.62 20.59 2.25
N THR A 27 -3.78 20.28 1.69
CA THR A 27 -4.99 20.00 2.47
C THR A 27 -4.83 18.74 3.32
N VAL A 28 -4.22 17.68 2.78
CA VAL A 28 -3.96 16.45 3.57
C VAL A 28 -3.04 16.76 4.76
N GLU A 29 -1.96 17.50 4.52
CA GLU A 29 -1.01 17.93 5.54
C GLU A 29 -1.71 18.68 6.68
N HIS A 30 -2.49 19.70 6.31
CA HIS A 30 -3.24 20.53 7.26
C HIS A 30 -4.24 19.72 8.08
N LEU A 31 -4.99 18.83 7.44
CA LEU A 31 -5.98 17.99 8.12
C LEU A 31 -5.30 17.00 9.08
N LEU A 32 -4.16 16.44 8.69
CA LEU A 32 -3.40 15.52 9.53
C LEU A 32 -2.86 16.21 10.78
N ASP A 33 -2.33 17.43 10.64
CA ASP A 33 -1.84 18.22 11.78
C ASP A 33 -2.97 18.65 12.72
N ARG A 34 -4.10 19.08 12.16
CA ARG A 34 -5.29 19.40 12.92
C ARG A 34 -5.78 18.19 13.71
N TRP A 35 -5.82 17.02 13.09
CA TRP A 35 -6.21 15.77 13.75
C TRP A 35 -5.24 15.40 14.88
N CYS A 36 -3.92 15.41 14.64
CA CYS A 36 -2.92 15.13 15.67
C CYS A 36 -3.05 16.06 16.88
N SER A 37 -3.32 17.34 16.63
CA SER A 37 -3.52 18.35 17.68
C SER A 37 -4.81 18.12 18.48
N ARG A 38 -5.86 17.57 17.87
CA ARG A 38 -7.09 17.18 18.57
C ARG A 38 -6.91 15.88 19.35
N ALA A 39 -6.27 14.87 18.75
CA ALA A 39 -5.98 13.58 19.37
C ALA A 39 -5.09 13.71 20.62
N GLN A 40 -4.13 14.63 20.62
CA GLN A 40 -3.31 14.90 21.81
C GLN A 40 -4.11 15.55 22.96
N ARG A 41 -5.13 16.35 22.65
CA ARG A 41 -5.94 17.09 23.64
C ARG A 41 -7.09 16.28 24.23
N CYS A 42 -7.51 15.19 23.59
CA CYS A 42 -8.66 14.40 24.04
C CYS A 42 -8.41 13.53 25.28
N ARG A 43 -7.15 13.45 25.76
CA ARG A 43 -6.73 12.68 26.95
C ARG A 43 -7.03 11.17 26.90
N ILE A 44 -7.32 10.61 25.72
CA ILE A 44 -7.42 9.17 25.50
C ILE A 44 -6.01 8.62 25.19
N PRO A 45 -5.43 7.76 26.03
CA PRO A 45 -4.05 7.30 25.88
C PRO A 45 -3.71 6.73 24.50
N GLU A 46 -4.64 5.97 23.91
CA GLU A 46 -4.52 5.32 22.60
C GLU A 46 -4.42 6.35 21.48
N PHE A 47 -5.23 7.41 21.52
CA PHE A 47 -5.16 8.50 20.55
C PHE A 47 -3.91 9.35 20.71
N VAL A 48 -3.48 9.61 21.94
CA VAL A 48 -2.21 10.31 22.21
C VAL A 48 -1.04 9.50 21.62
N LYS A 49 -1.04 8.18 21.82
CA LYS A 49 -0.04 7.27 21.25
C LYS A 49 -0.08 7.28 19.73
N ALA A 50 -1.27 7.16 19.12
CA ALA A 50 -1.42 7.19 17.67
C ALA A 50 -0.91 8.51 17.06
N ALA A 51 -1.29 9.65 17.63
CA ALA A 51 -0.81 10.96 17.17
C ALA A 51 0.71 11.12 17.32
N ARG A 52 1.30 10.58 18.40
CA ARG A 52 2.76 10.56 18.58
C ARG A 52 3.46 9.72 17.50
N THR A 53 2.92 8.54 17.19
CA THR A 53 3.43 7.68 16.12
C THR A 53 3.35 8.36 14.76
N ILE A 54 2.22 8.99 14.43
CA ILE A 54 2.05 9.73 13.17
C ILE A 54 3.08 10.85 13.05
N ARG A 55 3.24 11.68 14.10
CA ARG A 55 4.26 12.74 14.10
C ARG A 55 5.69 12.18 13.95
N ARG A 56 6.00 11.05 14.61
CA ARG A 56 7.31 10.40 14.50
C ARG A 56 7.62 9.93 13.08
N HIS A 57 6.62 9.47 12.34
CA HIS A 57 6.77 8.94 10.98
C HIS A 57 6.32 9.93 9.89
N ARG A 58 6.19 11.22 10.22
CA ARG A 58 5.59 12.24 9.34
C ARG A 58 6.28 12.34 7.99
N ALA A 59 7.61 12.39 7.96
CA ALA A 59 8.37 12.44 6.71
C ALA A 59 8.05 11.28 5.73
N GLY A 60 7.77 10.09 6.26
CA GLY A 60 7.37 8.95 5.43
C GLY A 60 5.94 9.03 4.92
N ILE A 61 5.04 9.62 5.71
CA ILE A 61 3.65 9.87 5.34
C ILE A 61 3.58 10.93 4.23
N ASP A 62 4.31 12.03 4.38
CA ASP A 62 4.36 13.10 3.38
C ASP A 62 4.92 12.58 2.05
N ALA A 63 6.02 11.83 2.10
CA ALA A 63 6.58 11.18 0.91
C ALA A 63 5.62 10.17 0.26
N ALA A 64 4.77 9.50 1.05
CA ALA A 64 3.75 8.59 0.52
C ALA A 64 2.62 9.35 -0.18
N ILE A 65 2.20 10.49 0.36
CA ILE A 65 1.20 11.38 -0.25
C ILE A 65 1.74 11.94 -1.56
N ASP A 66 2.95 12.49 -1.57
CA ASP A 66 3.58 13.09 -2.76
C ASP A 66 3.72 12.10 -3.92
N ARG A 67 3.96 10.83 -3.58
CA ARG A 67 4.14 9.73 -4.54
C ARG A 67 2.85 8.96 -4.83
N GLY A 68 1.73 9.30 -4.18
CA GLY A 68 0.46 8.59 -4.34
C GLY A 68 0.54 7.10 -3.96
N LEU A 69 1.37 6.76 -2.97
CA LEU A 69 1.54 5.38 -2.52
C LEU A 69 0.31 4.93 -1.73
N SER A 70 -0.25 3.78 -2.10
CA SER A 70 -1.34 3.14 -1.36
C SER A 70 -0.82 1.93 -0.59
N ASN A 71 -1.43 1.67 0.57
CA ASN A 71 -1.15 0.48 1.36
C ASN A 71 -1.70 -0.81 0.73
N GLY A 72 -2.50 -0.71 -0.34
CA GLY A 72 -3.23 -1.85 -0.92
C GLY A 72 -2.34 -3.01 -1.36
N ARG A 73 -1.15 -2.74 -1.93
CA ARG A 73 -0.20 -3.81 -2.28
C ARG A 73 0.31 -4.54 -1.04
N GLN A 74 0.64 -3.80 0.02
CA GLN A 74 1.14 -4.36 1.27
C GLN A 74 0.06 -5.11 2.04
N GLU A 75 -1.17 -4.59 2.05
CA GLU A 75 -2.34 -5.25 2.64
C GLU A 75 -2.69 -6.54 1.90
N GLY A 76 -2.67 -6.51 0.57
CA GLY A 76 -2.87 -7.69 -0.27
C GLY A 76 -1.85 -8.79 0.03
N LEU A 77 -0.56 -8.42 0.10
CA LEU A 77 0.51 -9.34 0.49
C LEU A 77 0.27 -9.92 1.90
N ASN A 78 -0.01 -9.06 2.88
CA ASN A 78 -0.28 -9.49 4.26
C ASN A 78 -1.47 -10.45 4.34
N ASN A 79 -2.52 -10.21 3.55
CA ASN A 79 -3.67 -11.10 3.50
C ASN A 79 -3.32 -12.46 2.86
N LYS A 80 -2.55 -12.46 1.76
CA LYS A 80 -2.09 -13.68 1.09
C LYS A 80 -1.22 -14.54 2.02
N VAL A 81 -0.27 -13.92 2.73
CA VAL A 81 0.55 -14.60 3.73
C VAL A 81 -0.33 -15.20 4.84
N ARG A 82 -1.26 -14.41 5.40
CA ARG A 82 -2.17 -14.91 6.44
C ARG A 82 -3.03 -16.08 5.96
N LEU A 83 -3.45 -16.09 4.70
CA LEU A 83 -4.17 -17.19 4.09
C LEU A 83 -3.29 -18.46 3.98
N ILE A 84 -2.03 -18.31 3.56
CA ILE A 84 -1.08 -19.42 3.50
C ILE A 84 -0.85 -20.02 4.88
N ILE A 85 -0.64 -19.17 5.90
CA ILE A 85 -0.46 -19.63 7.28
C ILE A 85 -1.68 -20.42 7.78
N ARG A 86 -2.90 -19.96 7.50
CA ARG A 86 -4.13 -20.71 7.85
C ARG A 86 -4.23 -22.06 7.13
N ARG A 87 -3.75 -22.16 5.90
CA ARG A 87 -3.72 -23.43 5.13
C ARG A 87 -2.62 -24.37 5.60
N ALA A 88 -1.55 -23.83 6.18
CA ALA A 88 -0.41 -24.59 6.69
C ALA A 88 -0.64 -25.17 8.10
N TYR A 89 -1.81 -24.97 8.71
CA TYR A 89 -2.17 -25.66 9.96
C TYR A 89 -2.13 -27.17 9.76
N GLY A 90 -1.43 -27.88 10.64
CA GLY A 90 -1.18 -29.32 10.52
C GLY A 90 0.16 -29.69 9.88
N PHE A 91 0.97 -28.70 9.47
CA PHE A 91 2.36 -28.98 9.10
C PHE A 91 3.18 -29.34 10.32
N HIS A 92 4.07 -30.32 10.14
CA HIS A 92 4.99 -30.79 11.18
C HIS A 92 6.09 -29.78 11.50
N SER A 93 6.32 -28.79 10.62
CA SER A 93 7.35 -27.77 10.80
C SER A 93 6.94 -26.40 10.20
N PRO A 94 7.41 -25.28 10.80
CA PRO A 94 7.15 -23.94 10.29
C PRO A 94 7.86 -23.64 8.95
N GLU A 95 8.95 -24.35 8.64
CA GLU A 95 9.71 -24.20 7.40
C GLU A 95 8.85 -24.54 6.18
N ALA A 96 7.96 -25.52 6.29
CA ALA A 96 7.02 -25.87 5.23
C ALA A 96 6.04 -24.72 4.93
N ALA A 97 5.57 -24.01 5.96
CA ALA A 97 4.71 -22.84 5.79
C ALA A 97 5.48 -21.67 5.16
N LEU A 98 6.73 -21.46 5.58
CA LEU A 98 7.62 -20.45 5.01
C LEU A 98 7.94 -20.73 3.53
N ALA A 99 8.20 -21.99 3.17
CA ALA A 99 8.44 -22.41 1.78
C ALA A 99 7.24 -22.07 0.88
N LEU A 100 6.00 -22.29 1.35
CA LEU A 100 4.80 -21.89 0.62
C LEU A 100 4.68 -20.37 0.46
N VAL A 101 5.06 -19.59 1.48
CA VAL A 101 5.09 -18.12 1.37
C VAL A 101 6.12 -17.68 0.33
N GLN A 102 7.33 -18.26 0.34
CA GLN A 102 8.37 -17.96 -0.64
C GLN A 102 7.93 -18.35 -2.06
N LEU A 103 7.30 -19.51 -2.22
CA LEU A 103 6.77 -19.98 -3.49
C LEU A 103 5.69 -19.04 -4.05
N ALA A 104 4.81 -18.54 -3.19
CA ALA A 104 3.64 -17.78 -3.62
C ALA A 104 3.88 -16.26 -3.71
N CYS A 105 4.82 -15.73 -2.94
CA CYS A 105 5.02 -14.29 -2.77
C CYS A 105 6.48 -13.85 -2.94
N GLY A 106 7.44 -14.79 -2.92
CA GLY A 106 8.86 -14.50 -3.07
C GLY A 106 9.29 -14.45 -4.53
N PRO A 107 10.50 -13.92 -4.82
CA PRO A 107 11.08 -13.92 -6.15
C PRO A 107 11.66 -15.30 -6.48
N VAL A 108 10.80 -16.33 -6.53
CA VAL A 108 11.20 -17.70 -6.88
C VAL A 108 10.84 -17.95 -8.34
N THR A 109 11.86 -18.15 -9.17
CA THR A 109 11.68 -18.66 -10.53
C THR A 109 11.72 -20.18 -10.48
N LEU A 110 10.58 -20.82 -10.75
CA LEU A 110 10.51 -22.27 -10.83
C LEU A 110 10.78 -22.71 -12.26
N GLU A 111 11.94 -23.35 -12.47
CA GLU A 111 12.19 -24.12 -13.68
C GLU A 111 11.59 -25.51 -13.49
N LEU A 112 10.43 -25.74 -14.11
CA LEU A 112 9.76 -27.03 -14.02
C LEU A 112 10.47 -28.03 -14.94
N PRO A 113 10.64 -29.31 -14.53
CA PRO A 113 11.43 -30.29 -15.27
C PRO A 113 11.06 -30.42 -16.76
N TYR A 114 9.78 -30.22 -17.09
CA TYR A 114 9.25 -30.35 -18.45
C TYR A 114 9.40 -29.09 -19.32
N HIS A 115 9.93 -27.98 -18.79
CA HIS A 115 10.25 -26.76 -19.54
C HIS A 115 11.69 -26.77 -20.10
N THR A 116 12.50 -27.78 -19.77
CA THR A 116 13.77 -28.01 -20.46
C THR A 116 13.51 -28.40 -21.92
N SER A 117 14.25 -27.80 -22.86
CA SER A 117 14.02 -27.79 -24.32
C SER A 117 14.23 -29.14 -25.03
N ARG A 118 13.75 -30.24 -24.46
CA ARG A 118 13.80 -31.59 -25.02
C ARG A 118 12.45 -32.31 -25.02
N HIS A 119 11.33 -31.59 -24.95
CA HIS A 119 10.00 -32.19 -25.14
C HIS A 119 9.32 -31.72 -26.44
N PRO A 120 8.98 -32.62 -27.38
CA PRO A 120 8.56 -32.28 -28.75
C PRO A 120 7.11 -31.78 -28.91
N HIS A 121 6.39 -31.39 -27.84
CA HIS A 121 4.93 -31.14 -27.93
C HIS A 121 4.41 -29.78 -27.44
N SER A 122 5.26 -28.80 -27.14
CA SER A 122 4.82 -27.46 -26.73
C SER A 122 4.66 -26.48 -27.90
N ARG A 123 3.84 -26.86 -28.90
CA ARG A 123 3.19 -25.92 -29.84
C ARG A 123 1.74 -26.36 -30.02
N GLN A 124 0.85 -25.74 -29.24
CA GLN A 124 -0.55 -25.49 -29.61
C GLN A 124 -0.93 -24.12 -29.07
#